data_AF-X1UQQ3-F1
#
_entry.id   AF-X1UQQ3-F1
#
_cell.length_a   1.000
_cell.length_b   1.000
_cell.length_c   1.000
_cell.angle_alpha   90.00
_cell.angle_beta   90.00
_cell.angle_gamma   90.00
#
_symmetry.space_group_name_H-M   'P 1'
#
loop_
_entity.id
_entity.type
_entity.pdbx_description
1 polymer ?
#
loop_
_entity_poly.entity_id
_entity_poly.type
_entity_poly.pdbx_seq_one_letter_code
_entity_poly.pdbx_strand_id
1 'polypeptide(L)'
;MTTEQIKFLIDEIANLGVLALSFTGGEPTLRKDLPELIYYTGVEHGLMNGMATNGYLLPKLFKEHKIEGLDYVLISLDYPTAELHDKMRGLKTFDRIIESIKLANKQDVKVIISTVVMKDNIHLLDDICQLAEKLGCSIEIYPCEDIIRDFQNKSYQIPDIQEMIPDISIWAKQIRILRKKYRNILTDPT
;
A
#
# COMPACT_ATOMS: atom_id res chain seq x y z
N MET A 1 2.79 -21.55 -3.45
CA MET A 1 2.40 -21.79 -4.84
C MET A 1 3.60 -21.54 -5.74
N THR A 2 3.85 -22.44 -6.69
CA THR A 2 4.85 -22.25 -7.75
C THR A 2 4.40 -21.16 -8.72
N THR A 3 5.31 -20.68 -9.56
CA THR A 3 5.00 -19.70 -10.63
C THR A 3 3.89 -20.22 -11.54
N GLU A 4 4.00 -21.48 -12.00
CA GLU A 4 2.99 -22.13 -12.85
C GLU A 4 1.60 -22.20 -12.20
N GLN A 5 1.53 -22.47 -10.90
CA GLN A 5 0.25 -22.49 -10.18
C GLN A 5 -0.39 -21.10 -10.09
N ILE A 6 0.42 -20.04 -10.01
CA ILE A 6 -0.10 -18.67 -10.00
C ILE A 6 -0.53 -18.25 -11.39
N LYS A 7 0.23 -18.58 -12.44
CA LYS A 7 -0.18 -18.33 -13.83
C LYS A 7 -1.51 -19.02 -14.16
N PHE A 8 -1.64 -20.30 -13.80
CA PHE A 8 -2.90 -21.02 -13.94
C PHE A 8 -4.06 -20.32 -13.19
N LEU A 9 -3.81 -19.80 -11.99
CA LEU A 9 -4.83 -19.03 -11.26
C LEU A 9 -5.18 -17.72 -11.97
N ILE A 10 -4.19 -17.02 -12.55
CA ILE A 10 -4.40 -15.80 -13.32
C ILE A 10 -5.26 -16.11 -14.56
N ASP A 11 -4.99 -17.22 -15.26
CA ASP A 11 -5.81 -17.68 -16.40
C ASP A 11 -7.27 -17.85 -15.98
N GLU A 12 -7.52 -18.55 -14.87
CA GLU A 12 -8.88 -18.77 -14.37
C GLU A 12 -9.56 -17.47 -13.94
N ILE A 13 -8.82 -16.57 -13.29
CA ILE A 13 -9.32 -15.24 -12.88
C ILE A 13 -9.71 -14.40 -14.12
N ALA A 14 -8.87 -14.39 -15.15
CA ALA A 14 -9.16 -13.70 -16.41
C ALA A 14 -10.38 -14.30 -17.12
N ASN A 15 -10.48 -15.64 -17.16
CA ASN A 15 -11.63 -16.34 -17.74
C ASN A 15 -12.96 -16.05 -17.01
N LEU A 16 -12.90 -15.74 -15.72
CA LEU A 16 -14.07 -15.32 -14.92
C LEU A 16 -14.49 -13.86 -15.18
N GLY A 17 -13.74 -13.10 -15.99
CA GLY A 17 -14.04 -11.70 -16.32
C GLY A 17 -13.67 -10.72 -15.20
N VAL A 18 -12.75 -11.10 -14.31
CA VAL A 18 -12.18 -10.17 -13.33
C VAL A 18 -11.41 -9.06 -14.06
N LEU A 19 -11.53 -7.83 -13.58
CA LEU A 19 -10.91 -6.66 -14.24
C LEU A 19 -9.60 -6.23 -13.58
N ALA A 20 -9.39 -6.60 -12.32
CA ALA A 20 -8.24 -6.15 -11.54
C ALA A 20 -7.71 -7.23 -10.60
N LEU A 21 -6.39 -7.29 -10.49
CA LEU A 21 -5.65 -8.16 -9.58
C LEU A 21 -4.61 -7.33 -8.84
N SER A 22 -4.36 -7.63 -7.56
CA SER A 22 -3.31 -6.95 -6.80
C SER A 22 -2.42 -7.96 -6.07
N PHE A 23 -1.10 -7.79 -6.23
CA PHE A 23 -0.10 -8.60 -5.54
C PHE A 23 0.10 -8.10 -4.10
N THR A 24 -0.18 -8.98 -3.15
CA THR A 24 -0.05 -8.71 -1.70
C THR A 24 0.67 -9.88 -1.01
N GLY A 25 0.31 -10.19 0.24
CA GLY A 25 0.85 -11.31 1.02
C GLY A 25 1.44 -10.82 2.34
N GLY A 26 2.70 -11.19 2.59
CA GLY A 26 3.55 -10.51 3.58
C GLY A 26 4.23 -9.30 2.92
N GLU A 27 5.27 -9.57 2.13
CA GLU A 27 5.92 -8.55 1.28
C GLU A 27 6.17 -9.11 -0.13
N PRO A 28 5.42 -8.68 -1.15
CA PRO A 28 5.50 -9.25 -2.50
C PRO A 28 6.88 -9.09 -3.14
N THR A 29 7.61 -8.00 -2.84
CA THR A 29 8.94 -7.73 -3.41
C THR A 29 10.02 -8.72 -2.98
N LEU A 30 9.74 -9.63 -2.04
CA LEU A 30 10.62 -10.75 -1.70
C LEU A 30 10.55 -11.90 -2.73
N ARG A 31 9.50 -11.93 -3.56
CA ARG A 31 9.30 -12.97 -4.58
C ARG A 31 10.15 -12.68 -5.82
N LYS A 32 11.06 -13.61 -6.15
CA LYS A 32 12.03 -13.44 -7.24
C LYS A 32 11.41 -13.37 -8.64
N ASP A 33 10.33 -14.12 -8.86
CA ASP A 33 9.57 -14.18 -10.11
C ASP A 33 8.43 -13.14 -10.17
N LEU A 34 8.40 -12.17 -9.25
CA LEU A 34 7.38 -11.11 -9.26
C LEU A 34 7.31 -10.33 -10.59
N PRO A 35 8.43 -9.89 -11.22
CA PRO A 35 8.35 -9.18 -12.50
C PRO A 35 7.67 -10.01 -13.60
N GLU A 36 7.91 -11.32 -13.63
CA GLU A 36 7.30 -12.24 -14.58
C GLU A 36 5.78 -12.33 -14.37
N LEU A 37 5.34 -12.43 -13.11
CA LEU A 37 3.92 -12.50 -12.79
C LEU A 37 3.20 -11.17 -13.08
N ILE A 38 3.85 -10.04 -12.82
CA ILE A 38 3.31 -8.72 -13.16
C ILE A 38 3.08 -8.62 -14.66
N TYR A 39 4.09 -8.99 -15.46
CA TYR A 39 3.98 -8.98 -16.92
C TYR A 39 2.85 -9.90 -17.40
N TYR A 40 2.80 -11.12 -16.87
CA TYR A 40 1.76 -12.09 -17.21
C TYR A 40 0.35 -11.56 -16.92
N THR A 41 0.14 -10.95 -15.76
CA THR A 41 -1.15 -10.36 -15.37
C THR A 41 -1.54 -9.16 -16.24
N GLY A 42 -0.67 -8.17 -16.36
CA GLY A 42 -1.02 -6.89 -16.99
C GLY A 42 -0.88 -6.89 -18.51
N VAL A 43 0.16 -7.53 -19.04
CA VAL A 43 0.46 -7.50 -20.48
C VAL A 43 -0.19 -8.65 -21.23
N GLU A 44 -0.08 -9.88 -20.72
CA GLU A 44 -0.63 -11.05 -21.42
C GLU A 44 -2.14 -11.19 -21.24
N HIS A 45 -2.66 -10.85 -20.05
CA HIS A 45 -4.08 -10.96 -19.73
C HIS A 45 -4.84 -9.62 -19.70
N GLY A 46 -4.15 -8.47 -19.78
CA GLY A 46 -4.81 -7.15 -19.82
C GLY A 46 -5.55 -6.78 -18.53
N LEU A 47 -5.23 -7.43 -17.40
CA LEU A 47 -5.85 -7.14 -16.11
C LEU A 47 -5.22 -5.88 -15.50
N MET A 48 -6.03 -5.01 -14.90
CA MET A 48 -5.51 -3.91 -14.10
C MET A 48 -4.73 -4.48 -12.91
N ASN A 49 -3.48 -4.07 -12.76
CA ASN A 49 -2.53 -4.74 -11.89
C ASN A 49 -2.00 -3.80 -10.81
N GLY A 50 -2.24 -4.16 -9.56
CA GLY A 50 -1.77 -3.45 -8.37
C GLY A 50 -0.71 -4.23 -7.58
N MET A 51 -0.03 -3.53 -6.69
CA MET A 51 0.80 -4.18 -5.67
C MET A 51 0.79 -3.39 -4.36
N ALA A 52 0.58 -4.06 -3.22
CA ALA A 52 0.75 -3.45 -1.90
C ALA A 52 2.08 -3.89 -1.27
N THR A 53 2.90 -2.93 -0.84
CA THR A 53 4.27 -3.19 -0.36
C THR A 53 4.69 -2.21 0.74
N ASN A 54 5.58 -2.65 1.63
CA ASN A 54 6.24 -1.79 2.61
C ASN A 54 7.30 -0.86 1.97
N GLY A 55 7.60 -1.02 0.68
CA GLY A 55 8.49 -0.15 -0.09
C GLY A 55 9.99 -0.36 0.14
N TYR A 56 10.41 -1.29 1.01
CA TYR A 56 11.84 -1.43 1.37
C TYR A 56 12.72 -1.93 0.21
N LEU A 57 12.26 -2.95 -0.53
CA LEU A 57 12.97 -3.50 -1.70
C LEU A 57 12.48 -2.93 -3.02
N LEU A 58 11.45 -2.10 -3.01
CA LEU A 58 10.86 -1.53 -4.21
C LEU A 58 11.85 -0.71 -5.07
N PRO A 59 12.81 0.06 -4.52
CA PRO A 59 13.82 0.72 -5.35
C PRO A 59 14.71 -0.27 -6.11
N LYS A 60 15.02 -1.41 -5.49
CA LYS A 60 15.83 -2.46 -6.12
C LYS A 60 15.06 -3.08 -7.28
N LEU A 61 13.79 -3.42 -7.05
CA LEU A 61 12.89 -3.95 -8.09
C LEU A 61 12.84 -3.04 -9.32
N PHE A 62 12.59 -1.74 -9.12
CA PHE A 62 12.51 -0.78 -10.23
C PHE A 62 13.86 -0.48 -10.91
N LYS A 63 14.99 -0.66 -10.22
CA LYS A 63 16.32 -0.48 -10.83
C LYS A 63 16.75 -1.69 -11.66
N GLU A 64 16.41 -2.88 -11.20
CA GLU A 64 16.84 -4.14 -11.82
C GLU A 64 15.89 -4.59 -12.95
N HIS A 65 14.65 -4.12 -12.93
CA HIS A 65 13.63 -4.53 -13.88
C HIS A 65 12.84 -3.34 -14.44
N LYS A 66 12.45 -3.47 -15.71
CA LYS A 66 11.38 -2.67 -16.29
C LYS A 66 10.06 -3.36 -15.96
N ILE A 67 9.26 -2.76 -15.09
CA ILE A 67 8.04 -3.35 -14.56
C ILE A 67 6.89 -3.02 -15.51
N GLU A 68 6.77 -3.78 -16.59
CA GLU A 68 5.69 -3.63 -17.57
C GLU A 68 4.42 -4.34 -17.08
N GLY A 69 3.26 -3.70 -17.26
CA GLY A 69 1.97 -4.27 -16.84
C GLY A 69 1.65 -4.09 -15.35
N LEU A 70 2.34 -3.20 -14.63
CA LEU A 70 1.94 -2.74 -13.30
C LEU A 70 1.35 -1.34 -13.38
N ASP A 71 0.09 -1.16 -13.00
CA ASP A 71 -0.59 0.13 -13.09
C ASP A 71 -0.31 1.00 -11.86
N TYR A 72 -0.30 0.39 -10.67
CA TYR A 72 -0.12 1.14 -9.43
C TYR A 72 0.54 0.34 -8.30
N VAL A 73 1.15 1.08 -7.37
CA VAL A 73 1.67 0.57 -6.10
C VAL A 73 1.04 1.28 -4.91
N LEU A 74 0.54 0.51 -3.94
CA LEU A 74 0.21 0.98 -2.59
C LEU A 74 1.45 0.84 -1.73
N ILE A 75 2.03 1.97 -1.32
CA ILE A 75 3.23 1.98 -0.47
C ILE A 75 2.85 2.40 0.94
N SER A 76 3.18 1.57 1.92
CA SER A 76 2.84 1.83 3.31
C SER A 76 3.68 2.98 3.91
N LEU A 77 3.06 4.14 4.18
CA LEU A 77 3.71 5.30 4.81
C LEU A 77 2.77 5.93 5.84
N ASP A 78 3.10 5.78 7.12
CA ASP A 78 2.21 6.14 8.23
C ASP A 78 2.58 7.46 8.94
N TYR A 79 3.74 8.04 8.62
CA TYR A 79 4.27 9.24 9.27
C TYR A 79 5.02 10.13 8.26
N PRO A 80 5.01 11.46 8.44
CA PRO A 80 5.50 12.41 7.44
C PRO A 80 7.03 12.59 7.44
N THR A 81 7.76 11.99 8.38
CA THR A 81 9.21 12.14 8.52
C THR A 81 9.92 10.80 8.68
N ALA A 82 11.20 10.75 8.29
CA ALA A 82 12.04 9.56 8.47
C ALA A 82 12.16 9.17 9.94
N GLU A 83 12.35 10.14 10.85
CA GLU A 83 12.46 9.86 12.28
C GLU A 83 11.24 9.11 12.83
N LEU A 84 10.04 9.59 12.52
CA LEU A 84 8.80 8.99 13.03
C LEU A 84 8.48 7.68 12.32
N HIS A 85 8.59 7.66 10.99
CA HIS A 85 8.22 6.49 10.21
C HIS A 85 9.17 5.32 10.47
N ASP A 86 10.48 5.57 10.44
CA ASP A 86 11.48 4.53 10.63
C ASP A 86 11.45 3.98 12.06
N LYS A 87 11.17 4.84 13.06
CA LYS A 87 10.98 4.42 14.45
C LYS A 87 9.83 3.43 14.57
N MET A 88 8.70 3.72 13.92
CA MET A 88 7.52 2.85 13.97
C MET A 88 7.69 1.56 13.16
N ARG A 89 8.43 1.61 12.06
CA ARG A 89 8.77 0.42 11.26
C ARG A 89 9.86 -0.43 11.91
N GLY A 90 10.67 0.13 12.81
CA GLY A 90 11.87 -0.52 13.34
C GLY A 90 13.00 -0.68 12.30
N LEU A 91 12.91 0.02 11.17
CA LEU A 91 13.83 -0.08 10.04
C LEU A 91 13.84 1.23 9.26
N LYS A 92 14.99 1.57 8.67
CA LYS A 92 15.13 2.74 7.79
C LYS A 92 14.46 2.52 6.45
N THR A 93 13.18 2.89 6.33
CA THR A 93 12.35 2.66 5.14
C THR A 93 11.93 3.96 4.46
N PHE A 94 11.85 5.09 5.17
CA PHE A 94 11.32 6.34 4.65
C PHE A 94 12.04 6.80 3.37
N ASP A 95 13.37 6.90 3.40
CA ASP A 95 14.15 7.34 2.23
C ASP A 95 13.98 6.40 1.03
N ARG A 96 13.79 5.10 1.28
CA ARG A 96 13.52 4.08 0.25
C ARG A 96 12.14 4.26 -0.36
N ILE A 97 11.15 4.62 0.44
CA ILE A 97 9.80 4.95 -0.05
C ILE A 97 9.87 6.19 -0.96
N ILE A 98 10.56 7.26 -0.54
CA ILE A 98 10.74 8.46 -1.36
C ILE A 98 11.48 8.16 -2.66
N GLU A 99 12.51 7.31 -2.63
CA GLU A 99 13.20 6.85 -3.83
C GLU A 99 12.28 6.04 -4.74
N SER A 100 11.49 5.12 -4.17
CA SER A 100 10.53 4.28 -4.91
C SER A 100 9.52 5.12 -5.68
N ILE A 101 9.01 6.18 -5.06
CA ILE A 101 8.06 7.10 -5.70
C ILE A 101 8.68 7.74 -6.94
N LYS A 102 9.92 8.22 -6.82
CA LYS A 102 10.64 8.82 -7.95
C LYS A 102 10.90 7.83 -9.07
N LEU A 103 11.17 6.56 -8.74
CA LEU A 103 11.40 5.50 -9.71
C LEU A 103 10.11 5.04 -10.38
N ALA A 104 9.02 4.87 -9.63
CA ALA A 104 7.70 4.54 -10.14
C ALA A 104 7.21 5.57 -11.17
N ASN A 105 7.34 6.86 -10.85
CA ASN A 105 6.99 7.95 -11.76
C ASN A 105 7.78 7.91 -13.09
N LYS A 106 9.04 7.44 -13.08
CA LYS A 106 9.84 7.27 -14.31
C LYS A 106 9.40 6.08 -15.16
N GLN A 107 8.69 5.13 -14.58
CA GLN A 107 8.15 3.94 -15.26
C GLN A 107 6.64 4.06 -15.53
N ASP A 108 6.04 5.24 -15.30
CA ASP A 108 4.59 5.51 -15.36
C ASP A 108 3.73 4.59 -14.48
N VAL A 109 4.30 4.11 -13.37
CA VAL A 109 3.56 3.37 -12.34
C VAL A 109 2.99 4.40 -11.36
N LYS A 110 1.67 4.40 -11.15
CA LYS A 110 1.04 5.31 -10.18
C LYS A 110 1.39 4.89 -8.75
N VAL A 111 1.58 5.87 -7.89
CA VAL A 111 1.78 5.60 -6.46
C VAL A 111 0.60 6.10 -5.65
N ILE A 112 0.12 5.22 -4.79
CA ILE A 112 -0.83 5.51 -3.74
C ILE A 112 -0.11 5.30 -2.42
N ILE A 113 0.02 6.34 -1.61
CA ILE A 113 0.47 6.17 -0.23
C ILE A 113 -0.68 5.54 0.56
N SER A 114 -0.40 4.47 1.29
CA SER A 114 -1.36 3.84 2.20
C SER A 114 -0.96 4.13 3.64
N THR A 115 -1.84 4.79 4.37
CA THR A 115 -1.63 5.24 5.76
C THR A 115 -2.63 4.58 6.69
N VAL A 116 -2.13 3.88 7.70
CA VAL A 116 -2.93 3.42 8.84
C VAL A 116 -2.95 4.52 9.91
N VAL A 117 -4.15 4.96 10.28
CA VAL A 117 -4.36 6.03 11.26
C VAL A 117 -4.47 5.46 12.65
N MET A 118 -3.55 5.88 13.49
CA MET A 118 -3.47 5.55 14.90
C MET A 118 -3.68 6.81 15.74
N LYS A 119 -3.92 6.61 17.03
CA LYS A 119 -4.07 7.68 18.02
C LYS A 119 -2.87 8.63 18.05
N ASP A 120 -1.67 8.14 17.78
CA ASP A 120 -0.43 8.90 17.82
C ASP A 120 -0.07 9.60 16.49
N ASN A 121 -0.71 9.27 15.36
CA ASN A 121 -0.42 9.90 14.06
C ASN A 121 -1.61 10.67 13.47
N ILE A 122 -2.81 10.56 14.04
CA ILE A 122 -4.02 11.23 13.53
C ILE A 122 -3.87 12.76 13.42
N HIS A 123 -3.06 13.37 14.28
CA HIS A 123 -2.78 14.80 14.27
C HIS A 123 -1.76 15.21 13.19
N LEU A 124 -1.09 14.24 12.56
CA LEU A 124 -0.09 14.43 11.50
C LEU A 124 -0.66 14.18 10.09
N LEU A 125 -1.92 13.81 9.95
CA LEU A 125 -2.52 13.46 8.66
C LEU A 125 -2.45 14.60 7.64
N ASP A 126 -2.53 15.86 8.09
CA ASP A 126 -2.38 17.01 7.20
C ASP A 126 -0.99 17.05 6.55
N ASP A 127 0.06 16.77 7.33
CA ASP A 127 1.44 16.73 6.84
C ASP A 127 1.67 15.54 5.91
N ILE A 128 1.07 14.38 6.20
CA ILE A 128 1.17 13.19 5.35
C ILE A 128 0.46 13.44 4.01
N CYS A 129 -0.74 14.04 4.01
CA CYS A 129 -1.45 14.41 2.79
C CYS A 129 -0.66 15.43 1.96
N GLN A 130 -0.08 16.44 2.62
CA GLN A 130 0.76 17.44 1.96
C GLN A 130 2.02 16.82 1.36
N LEU A 131 2.64 15.86 2.06
CA LEU A 131 3.79 15.11 1.55
C LEU A 131 3.40 14.31 0.29
N ALA A 132 2.29 13.59 0.32
CA ALA A 132 1.78 12.86 -0.84
C ALA A 132 1.55 13.78 -2.04
N GLU A 133 0.92 14.94 -1.82
CA GLU A 133 0.67 15.93 -2.87
C GLU A 133 1.98 16.49 -3.47
N LYS A 134 2.96 16.85 -2.62
CA LYS A 134 4.29 17.31 -3.06
C LYS A 134 5.04 16.26 -3.88
N LEU A 135 4.80 14.98 -3.62
CA LEU A 135 5.42 13.86 -4.32
C LEU A 135 4.65 13.44 -5.58
N GLY A 136 3.49 14.04 -5.84
CA GLY A 136 2.63 13.69 -6.97
C GLY A 136 1.91 12.35 -6.80
N CYS A 137 1.64 11.94 -5.56
CA CYS A 137 0.98 10.69 -5.21
C CYS A 137 -0.46 10.91 -4.76
N SER A 138 -1.29 9.91 -5.01
CA SER A 138 -2.56 9.75 -4.31
C SER A 138 -2.33 9.20 -2.90
N ILE A 139 -3.33 9.30 -2.03
CA ILE A 139 -3.27 8.76 -0.68
C ILE A 139 -4.58 8.06 -0.28
N GLU A 140 -4.43 6.89 0.32
CA GLU A 140 -5.47 6.17 1.03
C GLU A 140 -5.13 6.16 2.52
N ILE A 141 -6.15 6.43 3.32
CA ILE A 141 -6.08 6.61 4.76
C ILE A 141 -7.16 5.73 5.39
N TYR A 142 -6.77 4.83 6.28
CA TYR A 142 -7.69 3.90 6.96
C TYR A 142 -7.44 3.92 8.46
N PRO A 143 -8.47 3.94 9.32
CA PRO A 143 -8.26 3.85 10.75
C PRO A 143 -7.65 2.50 11.12
N CYS A 144 -6.84 2.49 12.18
CA CYS A 144 -6.45 1.26 12.85
C CYS A 144 -7.70 0.59 13.41
N GLU A 145 -7.83 -0.72 13.17
CA GLU A 145 -8.98 -1.53 13.57
C GLU A 145 -8.51 -2.71 14.44
N ASP A 146 -9.36 -3.11 15.39
CA ASP A 146 -9.16 -4.34 16.16
C ASP A 146 -9.69 -5.53 15.36
N ILE A 147 -8.78 -6.25 14.69
CA ILE A 147 -9.13 -7.44 13.92
C ILE A 147 -8.80 -8.68 14.75
N ILE A 148 -9.84 -9.40 15.14
CA ILE A 148 -9.72 -10.72 15.78
C ILE A 148 -9.70 -11.78 14.69
N ARG A 149 -8.63 -12.58 14.64
CA ARG A 149 -8.48 -13.67 13.69
C ARG A 149 -8.65 -15.01 14.39
N ASP A 150 -9.68 -15.76 14.01
CA ASP A 150 -9.85 -17.15 14.43
C ASP A 150 -9.22 -18.11 13.42
N PHE A 151 -8.27 -18.94 13.87
CA PHE A 151 -7.61 -19.92 13.04
C PHE A 151 -7.29 -21.19 13.84
N GLN A 152 -7.73 -22.35 13.35
CA GLN A 152 -7.51 -23.66 13.98
C GLN A 152 -7.88 -23.67 15.48
N ASN A 153 -9.09 -23.19 15.82
CA ASN A 153 -9.61 -23.08 17.20
C ASN A 153 -8.77 -22.20 18.13
N LYS A 154 -7.96 -21.27 17.59
CA LYS A 154 -7.25 -20.25 18.35
C LYS A 154 -7.63 -18.87 17.84
N SER A 155 -7.90 -17.96 18.77
CA SER A 155 -8.12 -16.54 18.47
C SER A 155 -6.80 -15.79 18.62
N TYR A 156 -6.48 -14.97 17.62
CA TYR A 156 -5.33 -14.08 17.62
C TYR A 156 -5.83 -12.64 17.61
N GLN A 157 -5.41 -11.88 18.61
CA GLN A 157 -5.70 -10.45 18.76
C GLN A 157 -4.40 -9.75 19.14
N ILE A 158 -4.21 -8.53 18.65
CA ILE A 158 -3.04 -7.72 19.00
C ILE A 158 -3.22 -7.23 20.45
N PRO A 159 -2.26 -7.48 21.35
CA PRO A 159 -2.30 -6.94 22.72
C PRO A 159 -2.38 -5.41 22.69
N ASP A 160 -3.20 -4.84 23.59
CA ASP A 160 -3.31 -3.39 23.80
C ASP A 160 -3.65 -2.56 22.55
N ILE A 161 -4.23 -3.19 21.52
CA ILE A 161 -4.60 -2.52 20.26
C ILE A 161 -5.54 -1.32 20.46
N GLN A 162 -6.37 -1.36 21.52
CA GLN A 162 -7.27 -0.28 21.90
C GLN A 162 -6.51 1.02 22.26
N GLU A 163 -5.24 0.95 22.64
CA GLU A 163 -4.41 2.14 22.87
C GLU A 163 -3.97 2.82 21.57
N MET A 164 -3.95 2.07 20.46
CA MET A 164 -3.55 2.54 19.14
C MET A 164 -4.74 3.05 18.31
N ILE A 165 -5.95 2.53 18.55
CA ILE A 165 -7.15 2.89 17.78
C ILE A 165 -7.50 4.37 18.03
N PRO A 166 -7.68 5.18 16.97
CA PRO A 166 -8.08 6.57 17.12
C PRO A 166 -9.54 6.68 17.58
N ASP A 167 -9.87 7.77 18.28
CA ASP A 167 -11.27 8.08 18.57
C ASP A 167 -12.07 8.27 17.26
N ILE A 168 -13.17 7.55 17.14
CA ILE A 168 -13.98 7.51 15.91
C ILE A 168 -14.54 8.89 15.53
N SER A 169 -14.89 9.72 16.51
CA SER A 169 -15.43 11.07 16.27
C SER A 169 -14.33 12.02 15.80
N ILE A 170 -13.12 11.89 16.35
CA ILE A 170 -11.95 12.64 15.89
C ILE A 170 -11.58 12.22 14.47
N TRP A 171 -11.50 10.91 14.19
CA TRP A 171 -11.24 10.36 12.86
C TRP A 171 -12.24 10.87 11.82
N ALA A 172 -13.54 10.71 12.07
CA ALA A 172 -14.60 11.16 11.17
C ALA A 172 -14.55 12.67 10.90
N LYS A 173 -14.17 13.48 11.91
CA LYS A 173 -13.98 14.92 11.73
C LYS A 173 -12.75 15.22 10.86
N GLN A 174 -11.63 14.56 11.11
CA GLN A 174 -10.38 14.79 10.37
C GLN A 174 -10.53 14.44 8.89
N ILE A 175 -11.09 13.27 8.55
CA ILE A 175 -11.22 12.87 7.14
C ILE A 175 -12.11 13.84 6.35
N ARG A 176 -13.17 14.38 6.97
CA ARG A 176 -14.04 15.41 6.36
C ARG A 176 -13.33 16.73 6.11
N ILE A 177 -12.40 17.12 6.98
CA ILE A 177 -11.58 18.34 6.80
C ILE A 177 -10.57 18.13 5.69
N LEU A 178 -9.82 17.02 5.76
CA LEU A 178 -8.76 16.70 4.80
C LEU A 178 -9.30 16.58 3.38
N ARG A 179 -10.44 15.92 3.16
CA ARG A 179 -11.06 15.80 1.83
C ARG A 179 -11.50 17.14 1.21
N LYS A 180 -11.75 18.17 2.02
CA LYS A 180 -12.03 19.52 1.50
C LYS A 180 -10.75 20.24 1.06
N LYS A 181 -9.61 19.88 1.66
CA LYS A 181 -8.31 20.50 1.43
C LYS A 181 -7.52 19.82 0.31
N TYR A 182 -7.56 18.49 0.25
CA TYR A 182 -6.74 17.67 -0.63
C TYR A 182 -7.59 16.87 -1.60
N ARG A 183 -7.28 16.97 -2.89
CA ARG A 183 -7.99 16.24 -3.96
C ARG A 183 -7.36 14.87 -4.28
N ASN A 184 -6.18 14.60 -3.75
CA ASN A 184 -5.44 13.35 -3.95
C ASN A 184 -5.80 12.26 -2.93
N ILE A 185 -6.76 12.50 -2.03
CA ILE A 185 -7.28 11.49 -1.10
C ILE A 185 -8.30 10.60 -1.82
N LEU A 186 -8.06 9.29 -1.82
CA LEU A 186 -8.94 8.29 -2.43
C LEU A 186 -9.94 7.67 -1.45
N THR A 187 -9.67 7.69 -0.14
CA THR A 187 -10.58 7.11 0.87
C THR A 187 -11.95 7.75 0.83
N ASP A 188 -12.99 6.94 0.67
CA ASP A 188 -14.38 7.38 0.70
C ASP A 188 -14.81 7.88 2.09
N PRO A 189 -15.69 8.90 2.15
CA PRO A 189 -16.22 9.36 3.42
C PRO A 189 -17.35 8.40 3.81
N THR A 190 -17.10 7.55 4.80
CA THR A 190 -18.17 6.82 5.50
C THR A 190 -19.17 7.78 6.13
#